data_AF-A0AAD7DAW5-F1
#
_entry.id   AF-A0AAD7DAW5-F1
#
_cell.length_a   1.000
_cell.length_b   1.000
_cell.length_c   1.000
_cell.angle_alpha   90.00
_cell.angle_beta   90.00
_cell.angle_gamma   90.00
#
_symmetry.space_group_name_H-M   'P 1'
#
loop_
_entity.id
_entity.type
_entity.pdbx_description
1 polymer ?
#
loop_
_entity_poly.entity_id
_entity_poly.type
_entity_poly.pdbx_seq_one_letter_code
_entity_poly.pdbx_strand_id
1 'polypeptide(L)' 'MNDGDGPLVAEIVYSHLFRDGCQSQVTDTAEALQLAVEELKARKVPYERWLPFIHMGV' A
#
# COMPACT_ATOMS: atom_id res chain seq x y z
N MET A 1 5.27 6.43 -11.44
CA MET A 1 5.82 6.14 -10.10
C MET A 1 6.97 7.09 -9.81
N ASN A 2 7.02 7.69 -8.62
CA ASN A 2 8.18 8.43 -8.12
C ASN A 2 8.82 7.61 -6.99
N ASP A 3 10.15 7.66 -6.84
CA ASP A 3 10.88 6.92 -5.81
C ASP A 3 10.36 7.21 -4.39
N GLY A 4 9.84 8.42 -4.14
CA GLY A 4 9.26 8.77 -2.84
C GLY A 4 7.92 8.10 -2.52
N ASP A 5 7.20 7.56 -3.51
CA ASP A 5 5.93 6.85 -3.29
C ASP A 5 6.16 5.44 -2.71
N GLY A 6 7.27 4.80 -3.12
CA GLY A 6 7.59 3.43 -2.73
C GLY A 6 7.68 3.24 -1.22
N PRO A 7 8.51 4.03 -0.49
CA PRO A 7 8.61 3.95 0.95
C PRO A 7 7.29 4.17 1.68
N LEU A 8 6.47 5.14 1.24
CA LEU A 8 5.16 5.41 1.84
C LEU A 8 4.21 4.22 1.67
N VAL A 9 4.13 3.67 0.46
CA VAL A 9 3.28 2.50 0.18
C VAL A 9 3.75 1.29 1.00
N ALA A 10 5.05 1.04 1.04
CA ALA A 10 5.62 -0.05 1.82
C ALA A 10 5.32 0.10 3.33
N GLU A 11 5.46 1.31 3.88
CA GLU A 11 5.14 1.60 5.27
C GLU A 11 3.68 1.24 5.59
N ILE A 12 2.72 1.78 4.83
CA ILE A 12 1.29 1.52 5.05
C ILE A 12 0.96 0.04 4.90
N VAL A 13 1.47 -0.61 3.85
CA VAL A 13 1.20 -2.02 3.58
C VAL A 13 1.72 -2.88 4.71
N TYR A 14 2.99 -2.74 5.10
CA TYR A 14 3.57 -3.58 6.16
C TYR A 14 3.01 -3.24 7.53
N SER A 15 2.73 -1.98 7.84
CA SER A 15 2.03 -1.62 9.08
C SER A 15 0.65 -2.28 9.19
N HIS A 16 -0.11 -2.36 8.09
CA HIS A 16 -1.41 -3.01 8.09
C HIS A 16 -1.31 -4.54 8.23
N LEU A 17 -0.35 -5.17 7.54
CA LEU A 17 -0.18 -6.62 7.57
C LEU A 17 0.32 -7.12 8.94
N PHE A 18 1.17 -6.35 9.61
CA PHE A 18 1.79 -6.70 10.90
C PHE A 18 1.14 -5.99 12.09
N ARG A 19 -0.07 -5.46 11.93
CA ARG A 19 -0.79 -4.74 13.00
C ARG A 19 -1.00 -5.56 14.27
N ASP A 20 -1.09 -6.89 14.13
CA ASP A 20 -1.30 -7.85 15.22
C ASP A 20 0.00 -8.57 15.66
N GLY A 21 1.16 -7.97 15.36
CA GLY A 21 2.47 -8.47 15.78
C GLY A 21 3.24 -9.16 14.65
N CYS A 22 3.98 -10.22 14.96
CA CYS A 22 4.92 -10.85 14.00
C CYS A 22 4.24 -11.73 12.93
N GLN A 23 2.94 -12.01 13.04
CA GLN A 23 2.19 -12.76 12.04
C GLN A 23 1.54 -11.81 11.05
N SER A 24 1.91 -11.94 9.77
CA SER A 24 1.29 -11.17 8.70
C SER A 24 -0.09 -11.73 8.36
N GLN A 25 -1.10 -10.88 8.30
CA GLN A 25 -2.42 -11.23 7.76
C GLN A 25 -2.40 -11.15 6.23
N VAL A 26 -1.84 -12.19 5.59
CA VAL A 26 -1.65 -12.24 4.13
C VAL A 26 -2.94 -12.06 3.34
N THR A 27 -4.07 -12.48 3.90
CA THR A 27 -5.43 -12.27 3.35
C THR A 27 -5.79 -10.80 3.17
N ASP A 28 -5.11 -9.90 3.88
CA ASP A 28 -5.41 -8.48 3.89
C ASP A 28 -4.46 -7.70 2.97
N THR A 29 -3.60 -8.37 2.21
CA THR A 29 -2.64 -7.72 1.29
C THR A 29 -3.31 -6.84 0.25
N ALA A 30 -4.49 -7.24 -0.26
CA ALA A 30 -5.29 -6.41 -1.16
C ALA A 30 -5.82 -5.15 -0.46
N GLU A 31 -6.32 -5.28 0.77
CA GLU A 31 -6.81 -4.16 1.59
C GLU A 31 -5.67 -3.20 1.96
N ALA A 32 -4.54 -3.75 2.38
CA ALA A 32 -3.34 -2.99 2.71
C ALA A 32 -2.87 -2.12 1.53
N LEU A 33 -2.88 -2.68 0.31
CA LEU A 33 -2.52 -1.93 -0.90
C LEU A 33 -3.56 -0.85 -1.22
N GLN A 34 -4.85 -1.16 -1.06
CA GLN A 34 -5.93 -0.20 -1.26
C GLN A 34 -5.78 1.01 -0.32
N LEU A 35 -5.46 0.79 0.96
CA LEU A 35 -5.20 1.86 1.93
C LEU A 35 -4.03 2.75 1.51
N ALA A 36 -2.95 2.16 1.02
CA ALA A 36 -1.80 2.91 0.53
C ALA A 36 -2.14 3.77 -0.71
N VAL A 37 -2.95 3.24 -1.64
CA VAL A 37 -3.44 4.00 -2.80
C VAL A 37 -4.38 5.13 -2.38
N GLU A 38 -5.25 4.91 -1.39
CA GLU A 38 -6.13 5.94 -0.83
C GLU A 38 -5.34 7.09 -0.20
N GLU A 39 -4.25 6.80 0.51
CA GLU A 39 -3.35 7.82 1.06
C GLU A 39 -2.69 8.66 -0.05
N LEU A 40 -2.20 8.02 -1.13
CA LEU A 40 -1.65 8.74 -2.28
C LEU A 40 -2.70 9.65 -2.94
N LYS A 41 -3.94 9.18 -3.07
CA LYS A 41 -5.07 9.98 -3.57
C LYS A 41 -5.40 11.15 -2.65
N ALA A 42 -5.41 10.94 -1.33
CA ALA A 42 -5.65 11.99 -0.34
C ALA A 42 -4.59 13.10 -0.42
N ARG A 43 -3.34 12.73 -0.70
CA ARG A 43 -2.22 13.65 -0.96
C ARG A 43 -2.26 14.32 -2.34
N LYS A 44 -3.30 14.07 -3.14
CA LYS A 44 -3.47 14.58 -4.52
C LYS A 44 -2.31 14.19 -5.45
N VAL A 45 -1.71 13.02 -5.20
CA VAL A 45 -0.67 12.48 -6.08
C VAL A 45 -1.30 12.14 -7.44
N PRO A 46 -0.68 12.55 -8.57
CA PRO A 46 -1.17 12.25 -9.92
C PRO A 46 -1.42 10.76 -10.13
N TYR A 47 -2.45 10.42 -10.92
CA TYR A 47 -2.89 9.02 -11.07
C TYR A 47 -1.81 8.06 -11.57
N GLU A 48 -0.94 8.54 -12.47
CA GLU A 48 0.20 7.81 -13.04
C GLU A 48 1.22 7.32 -11.99
N ARG A 49 1.19 7.90 -10.78
CA ARG A 49 2.08 7.54 -9.68
C ARG A 49 1.53 6.44 -8.80
N TRP A 50 0.21 6.36 -8.60
CA TRP A 50 -0.39 5.29 -7.80
C TRP A 50 -0.97 4.13 -8.62
N LEU A 51 -1.31 4.35 -9.89
CA LEU A 51 -1.80 3.30 -10.81
C LEU A 51 -0.90 2.07 -10.93
N PRO A 52 0.46 2.18 -10.91
CA PRO A 52 1.34 1.01 -11.04
C PRO A 52 1.31 0.03 -9.86
N PHE A 53 0.77 0.43 -8.71
CA PHE A 53 0.67 -0.44 -7.54
C PHE A 53 -0.46 -1.44 -7.73
N ILE A 54 -0.12 -2.68 -8.07
CA ILE A 54 -1.05 -3.77 -8.36
C ILE A 54 -0.79 -4.91 -7.38
N HIS A 55 -1.86 -5.40 -6.75
CA HIS A 55 -1.83 -6.63 -5.96
C HIS A 55 -2.17 -7.82 -6.87
N MET A 56 -1.41 -8.92 -6.75
CA MET A 56 -1.67 -10.18 -7.44
C MET A 56 -1.45 -11.35 -6.48
N GLY A 57 -2.49 -12.14 -6.23
CA GLY A 57 -2.41 -13.35 -5.40
C GLY A 57 -3.30 -13.31 -4.16
N VAL A 58 -2.96 -14.14 -3.17
CA VAL A 58 -3.52 -14.22 -1.81
C VAL A 58 -2.39 -14.59 -0.86
#